data_AF-A0A366X0T3-F1
#
_entry.id   AF-A0A366X0T3-F1
#
_cell.length_a   1.000
_cell.length_b   1.000
_cell.length_c   1.000
_cell.angle_alpha   90.00
_cell.angle_beta   90.00
_cell.angle_gamma   90.00
#
_symmetry.space_group_name_H-M   'P 1'
#
loop_
_entity.id
_entity.type
_entity.pdbx_description
1 polymer ?
#
loop_
_entity_poly.entity_id
_entity_poly.type
_entity_poly.pdbx_seq_one_letter_code
_entity_poly.pdbx_strand_id
1 'polypeptide(L)'
;TATLVVNGVNDAPTVAAITAPATDEDQAASVIDLLLGQSDVDGDALTTSVTTVASDNVGRTVLYTVSGDQITIDPAQFNDLDDTESETVTVT
;
A
#
# COMPACT_ATOMS: atom_id res chain seq x y z
N THR A 1 -23.69 28.92 39.41
CA THR A 1 -22.76 28.84 38.27
C THR A 1 -22.67 27.38 37.85
N ALA A 2 -22.66 27.10 36.55
CA ALA A 2 -22.43 25.76 36.02
C ALA A 2 -21.15 25.79 35.21
N THR A 3 -20.30 24.78 35.37
CA THR A 3 -19.03 24.66 34.68
C THR A 3 -19.07 23.40 33.82
N LEU A 4 -18.82 23.57 32.52
CA LEU A 4 -18.59 22.47 31.58
C LEU A 4 -17.11 22.44 31.25
N VAL A 5 -16.48 21.28 31.41
CA VAL A 5 -15.10 21.03 31.00
C VAL A 5 -15.15 20.08 29.81
N VAL A 6 -14.54 20.48 28.70
CA VAL A 6 -14.35 19.65 27.50
C VAL A 6 -12.85 19.48 27.32
N ASN A 7 -12.41 18.24 27.17
CA ASN A 7 -11.00 17.90 26.94
C ASN A 7 -10.82 17.55 25.46
N GLY A 8 -9.73 18.03 24.86
CA GLY A 8 -9.26 17.50 23.57
C GLY A 8 -8.55 16.16 23.78
N VAL A 9 -8.67 15.28 22.79
CA VAL A 9 -7.97 13.99 22.70
C VAL A 9 -7.40 13.91 21.29
N ASN A 10 -6.19 13.35 21.15
CA ASN A 10 -5.64 13.03 19.84
C ASN A 10 -6.28 11.75 19.32
N ASP A 11 -6.88 11.81 18.15
CA ASP A 11 -7.34 10.65 17.42
C ASP A 11 -6.16 9.98 16.70
N ALA A 12 -6.22 8.66 16.54
CA ALA A 12 -5.21 7.95 15.76
C ALA A 12 -5.57 8.00 14.27
N PRO A 13 -4.58 7.85 13.36
CA PRO A 13 -4.86 7.70 11.94
C PRO A 13 -5.84 6.56 11.64
N THR A 14 -6.75 6.80 10.72
CA THR A 14 -7.64 5.79 10.16
C THR A 14 -6.95 5.08 9.00
N VAL A 15 -6.83 3.75 9.11
CA VAL A 15 -6.20 2.92 8.09
C VAL A 15 -7.24 2.31 7.15
N ALA A 16 -7.12 2.57 5.86
CA ALA A 16 -7.92 1.96 4.80
C ALA A 16 -7.12 0.88 4.05
N ALA A 17 -7.79 -0.16 3.58
CA ALA A 17 -7.18 -1.15 2.70
C ALA A 17 -6.91 -0.51 1.33
N ILE A 18 -5.72 -0.77 0.79
CA ILE A 18 -5.31 -0.32 -0.54
C ILE A 18 -5.32 -1.53 -1.45
N THR A 19 -6.03 -1.42 -2.57
CA THR A 19 -6.07 -2.46 -3.60
C THR A 19 -5.64 -1.85 -4.92
N ALA A 20 -4.53 -2.33 -5.47
CA ALA A 20 -4.11 -1.98 -6.80
C ALA A 20 -5.02 -2.66 -7.84
N PRO A 21 -5.28 -2.02 -9.00
CA PRO A 21 -5.91 -2.69 -10.12
C PRO A 21 -5.09 -3.91 -10.55
N ALA A 22 -5.77 -4.95 -11.05
CA ALA A 22 -5.09 -6.04 -11.74
C ALA A 22 -4.36 -5.51 -12.99
N THR A 23 -3.19 -6.09 -13.28
CA THR A 23 -2.34 -5.80 -14.43
C THR A 23 -1.86 -7.12 -15.03
N ASP A 24 -1.36 -7.08 -16.26
CA ASP A 24 -0.55 -8.17 -16.84
C ASP A 24 0.94 -7.82 -16.78
N GLU A 25 1.77 -8.85 -17.01
CA GLU A 25 3.22 -8.84 -16.99
C GLU A 25 3.85 -7.98 -18.09
N ASP A 26 3.10 -7.69 -19.15
CA ASP A 26 3.53 -6.87 -20.28
C ASP A 26 3.20 -5.38 -20.10
N GLN A 27 2.47 -5.00 -19.03
CA GLN A 27 2.17 -3.61 -18.76
C GLN A 27 3.35 -2.82 -18.18
N ALA A 28 3.22 -1.50 -18.24
CA ALA A 28 4.13 -0.60 -17.55
C ALA A 28 4.11 -0.80 -16.02
N ALA A 29 5.17 -0.31 -15.38
CA ALA A 29 5.31 -0.37 -13.93
C ALA A 29 4.07 0.17 -13.18
N SER A 30 3.62 -0.62 -12.20
CA SER A 30 2.53 -0.24 -11.31
C SER A 30 3.07 0.63 -10.18
N VAL A 31 2.48 1.81 -9.99
CA VAL A 31 2.79 2.74 -8.90
C VAL A 31 1.60 2.79 -7.96
N ILE A 32 1.82 2.45 -6.69
CA ILE A 32 0.78 2.37 -5.67
C ILE A 32 1.09 3.42 -4.60
N ASP A 33 0.14 4.33 -4.37
CA ASP A 33 0.18 5.31 -3.29
C ASP A 33 -0.27 4.65 -1.99
N LEU A 34 0.65 4.54 -1.02
CA LEU A 34 0.44 3.91 0.29
C LEU A 34 -0.37 4.81 1.24
N LEU A 35 -0.56 6.09 0.92
CA LEU A 35 -1.43 7.01 1.64
C LEU A 35 -2.82 7.13 1.01
N LEU A 36 -3.10 6.39 -0.06
CA LEU A 36 -4.42 6.42 -0.69
C LEU A 36 -5.52 5.99 0.30
N GLY A 37 -6.42 6.93 0.59
CA GLY A 37 -7.55 6.70 1.50
C GLY A 37 -7.19 6.70 2.98
N GLN A 38 -5.92 6.95 3.34
CA GLN A 38 -5.50 7.13 4.73
C GLN A 38 -5.89 8.55 5.19
N SER A 39 -6.29 8.69 6.45
CA SER A 39 -6.67 9.99 6.99
C SER A 39 -6.42 10.08 8.49
N ASP A 40 -6.19 11.30 8.97
CA ASP A 40 -6.11 11.61 10.39
C ASP A 40 -7.15 12.71 10.68
N VAL A 41 -7.94 12.54 11.74
CA VAL A 41 -9.04 13.45 12.08
C VAL A 41 -8.51 14.80 12.58
N ASP A 42 -7.36 14.79 13.26
CA ASP A 42 -6.71 15.98 13.77
C ASP A 42 -5.87 16.69 12.69
N GLY A 43 -5.65 16.02 11.55
CA GLY A 43 -4.89 16.54 10.42
C GLY A 43 -3.38 16.39 10.59
N ASP A 44 -2.96 15.48 11.46
CA ASP A 44 -1.55 15.15 11.63
C ASP A 44 -0.96 14.56 10.34
N ALA A 45 0.31 14.85 10.10
CA ALA A 45 1.01 14.35 8.92
C ALA A 45 1.18 12.82 9.02
N LEU A 46 0.76 12.12 7.98
CA LEU A 46 0.90 10.67 7.86
C LEU A 46 2.23 10.29 7.24
N THR A 47 2.79 9.16 7.67
CA THR A 47 3.99 8.57 7.07
C THR A 47 3.77 7.09 6.86
N THR A 48 4.39 6.53 5.82
CA THR A 48 4.30 5.10 5.49
C THR A 48 5.67 4.43 5.51
N SER A 49 5.67 3.12 5.73
CA SER A 49 6.87 2.30 5.63
C SER A 49 6.51 0.93 5.08
N VAL A 50 7.24 0.47 4.06
CA VAL A 50 7.13 -0.89 3.54
C VAL A 50 8.02 -1.80 4.37
N THR A 51 7.40 -2.76 5.04
CA THR A 51 8.07 -3.81 5.82
C THR A 51 8.35 -5.03 4.95
N THR A 52 7.37 -5.49 4.17
CA THR A 52 7.52 -6.64 3.28
C THR A 52 6.72 -6.51 2.00
N VAL A 53 7.25 -7.11 0.93
CA VAL A 53 6.56 -7.29 -0.36
C VAL A 53 6.69 -8.76 -0.71
N ALA A 54 5.57 -9.47 -0.76
CA ALA A 54 5.54 -10.92 -0.94
C ALA A 54 4.58 -11.32 -2.06
N SER A 55 4.95 -12.33 -2.84
CA SER A 55 4.04 -13.02 -3.75
C SER A 55 3.39 -14.22 -3.03
N ASP A 56 2.20 -14.63 -3.46
CA ASP A 56 1.60 -15.92 -3.10
C ASP A 56 2.38 -17.12 -3.68
N ASN A 57 3.21 -16.90 -4.70
CA ASN A 57 4.29 -17.81 -5.06
C ASN A 57 5.47 -17.66 -4.08
N VAL A 58 5.54 -18.57 -3.12
CA VAL A 58 6.56 -18.60 -2.06
C VAL A 58 8.00 -18.65 -2.59
N GLY A 59 8.21 -19.12 -3.83
CA GLY A 59 9.53 -19.14 -4.46
C GLY A 59 9.97 -17.80 -5.04
N ARG A 60 9.06 -16.84 -5.19
CA ARG A 60 9.32 -15.57 -5.86
C ARG A 60 9.77 -14.50 -4.87
N THR A 61 10.90 -13.87 -5.21
CA THR A 61 11.31 -12.60 -4.60
C THR A 61 10.82 -11.47 -5.50
N VAL A 62 9.94 -10.61 -4.98
CA VAL A 62 9.41 -9.47 -5.74
C VAL A 62 10.41 -8.31 -5.69
N LEU A 63 10.79 -7.78 -6.84
CA LEU A 63 11.59 -6.58 -6.99
C LEU A 63 10.69 -5.34 -6.98
N TYR A 64 11.04 -4.36 -6.15
CA TYR A 64 10.29 -3.12 -5.98
C TYR A 64 11.21 -1.95 -5.65
N THR A 65 10.68 -0.74 -5.80
CA THR A 65 11.32 0.50 -5.32
C THR A 65 10.32 1.30 -4.49
N VAL A 66 10.81 2.05 -3.51
CA VAL A 66 9.98 2.96 -2.69
C VAL A 66 10.51 4.39 -2.85
N SER A 67 9.60 5.32 -3.14
CA SER A 67 9.90 6.75 -3.25
C SER A 67 8.84 7.55 -2.53
N GLY A 68 9.19 8.08 -1.35
CA GLY A 68 8.21 8.68 -0.44
C GLY A 68 7.17 7.62 -0.04
N ASP A 69 5.89 7.94 -0.21
CA ASP A 69 4.77 7.06 0.09
C ASP A 69 4.33 6.21 -1.10
N GLN A 70 5.12 6.15 -2.18
CA GLN A 70 4.80 5.33 -3.34
C GLN A 70 5.71 4.12 -3.42
N ILE A 71 5.10 2.95 -3.66
CA ILE A 71 5.80 1.74 -4.06
C ILE A 71 5.61 1.51 -5.56
N THR A 72 6.70 1.18 -6.25
CA THR A 72 6.70 0.84 -7.67
C THR A 72 7.16 -0.59 -7.87
N ILE A 73 6.36 -1.36 -8.62
CA ILE A 73 6.64 -2.75 -9.00
C ILE A 73 6.53 -2.84 -10.53
N ASP A 74 7.55 -3.41 -11.16
CA ASP A 74 7.55 -3.68 -12.61
C ASP A 74 6.94 -5.07 -12.87
N PRO A 75 5.77 -5.17 -13.55
CA PRO A 75 5.14 -6.45 -13.86
C PRO A 75 6.00 -7.38 -14.74
N ALA A 76 6.99 -6.85 -15.47
CA ALA A 76 7.84 -7.67 -16.36
C ALA A 76 8.64 -8.77 -15.63
N GLN A 77 8.75 -8.69 -14.29
CA GLN A 77 9.35 -9.74 -13.47
C GLN A 77 8.48 -11.01 -13.34
N PHE A 78 7.26 -10.98 -13.89
CA PHE A 78 6.30 -12.09 -13.93
C PHE A 78 6.14 -12.67 -15.34
N ASN A 79 7.05 -12.38 -16.28
CA ASN A 79 7.04 -12.90 -17.66
C ASN A 79 7.16 -14.43 -17.79
N ASP A 80 7.32 -15.14 -16.67
CA ASP A 80 7.27 -16.60 -16.60
C ASP A 80 5.86 -17.17 -16.38
N LEU A 81 4.85 -16.33 -16.12
CA LEU A 81 3.47 -16.78 -16.02
C LEU A 81 2.91 -17.17 -17.38
N ASP A 82 2.32 -18.35 -17.47
CA ASP A 82 1.61 -18.80 -18.67
C ASP A 82 0.20 -18.17 -18.75
N ASP A 83 -0.44 -18.27 -19.92
CA ASP A 83 -1.85 -17.91 -20.10
C ASP A 83 -2.71 -18.51 -18.98
N THR A 84 -3.55 -17.67 -18.36
CA THR A 84 -4.46 -18.01 -17.24
C THR A 84 -3.80 -18.23 -15.87
N GLU A 85 -2.48 -18.11 -15.76
CA GLU A 85 -1.80 -18.04 -14.47
C GLU A 85 -1.87 -16.62 -13.90
N SER A 86 -1.81 -16.53 -12.57
CA SER A 86 -1.83 -15.26 -11.86
C SER A 86 -1.13 -15.39 -10.52
N GLU A 87 -0.45 -14.32 -10.09
CA GLU A 87 0.11 -14.22 -8.76
C GLU A 87 -0.39 -12.96 -8.04
N THR A 88 -0.54 -13.08 -6.73
CA THR A 88 -0.96 -11.98 -5.86
C THR A 88 0.23 -11.43 -5.10
N VAL A 89 0.54 -10.16 -5.32
CA VAL A 89 1.54 -9.45 -4.51
C VAL A 89 0.88 -8.71 -3.36
N THR A 90 1.35 -8.98 -2.14
CA THR A 90 0.93 -8.29 -0.91
C THR A 90 2.05 -7.40 -0.39
N VAL A 91 1.71 -6.14 -0.08
CA VAL A 91 2.60 -5.15 0.53
C VAL A 91 2.14 -4.92 1.97
N THR A 92 3.08 -4.95 2.91
CA THR A 92 2.86 -4.67 4.36
C THR A 92 3.99 -3.86 4.93
#